data_AF-A0ABD2XMZ7-F1
#
_entry.id   AF-A0ABD2XMZ7-F1
#
_cell.length_a   1.000
_cell.length_b   1.000
_cell.length_c   1.000
_cell.angle_alpha   90.00
_cell.angle_beta   90.00
_cell.angle_gamma   90.00
#
_symmetry.space_group_name_H-M   'P 1'
#
loop_
_entity.id
_entity.type
_entity.pdbx_description
1 polymer ?
#
loop_
_entity_poly.entity_id
_entity_poly.type
_entity_poly.pdbx_seq_one_letter_code
_entity_poly.pdbx_strand_id
1 'polypeptide(L)'
;MVFVLKKRCKPGQVDVQDKWGNTPLHLAVPSLANPKARVQALLTIGANPNLANDEGLTPMHIISKRHCNDGLWNSFWKVSGQMKQPVKLEARDKLGNTPLHLAALSFDFMSLESLLRNGADPNSVNEEGQTPLHIIAKNDDRFNICNVASLFFKTNKELGRQVRIDAKDNLGRTPLQLAVANLLPDKIDILLDNGADLSSFRFPTEDYFAEKLVPYQRERRLNFKMRIASRLMAVVECLENRGYELDQSDALTVMKVFADHELFEKSANFEKCWYGRDGGKSVMKAKKTKKIMLKKMGLTLYDLIRLRPEEMTKLITFKEFNLYSPSSVLRKLPNKLLEACVLHLCETISREFFRAWATISFLGLTRYRLPVLCCENIIENLKNEDLHRICLADTLDAI
;
A
#
# COMPACT_ATOMS: atom_id res chain seq x y z
N MET A 1 5.46 -44.73 -15.50
CA MET A 1 4.24 -44.19 -14.87
C MET A 1 3.30 -43.48 -15.86
N VAL A 2 3.80 -42.61 -16.76
CA VAL A 2 2.99 -41.94 -17.82
C VAL A 2 2.28 -42.93 -18.77
N PHE A 3 2.92 -44.06 -19.09
CA PHE A 3 2.34 -45.10 -19.95
C PHE A 3 1.17 -45.88 -19.32
N VAL A 4 1.06 -45.90 -18.00
CA VAL A 4 0.03 -46.67 -17.27
C VAL A 4 -1.29 -45.88 -17.17
N LEU A 5 -1.23 -44.55 -17.14
CA LEU A 5 -2.43 -43.70 -17.08
C LEU A 5 -3.18 -43.60 -18.41
N LYS A 6 -2.46 -43.63 -19.56
CA LYS A 6 -3.08 -43.62 -20.90
C LYS A 6 -3.99 -44.82 -21.18
N LYS A 7 -3.82 -45.96 -20.48
CA LYS A 7 -4.63 -47.17 -20.68
C LYS A 7 -5.88 -47.24 -19.80
N ARG A 8 -6.05 -46.37 -18.79
CA ARG A 8 -7.11 -46.51 -17.77
C ARG A 8 -8.19 -45.42 -17.74
N CYS A 9 -7.92 -44.20 -18.24
CA CYS A 9 -8.94 -43.15 -18.26
C CYS A 9 -9.53 -42.99 -19.67
N LYS A 10 -10.85 -43.16 -19.80
CA LYS A 10 -11.58 -42.72 -21.00
C LYS A 10 -11.46 -41.18 -21.11
N PRO A 11 -11.46 -40.59 -22.32
CA PRO A 11 -11.33 -39.14 -22.52
C PRO A 11 -12.32 -38.27 -21.72
N GLY A 12 -13.44 -38.82 -21.23
CA GLY A 12 -14.41 -38.10 -20.38
C GLY A 12 -14.24 -38.26 -18.85
N GLN A 13 -13.30 -39.07 -18.36
CA GLN A 13 -13.10 -39.27 -16.91
C GLN A 13 -12.01 -38.38 -16.29
N VAL A 14 -11.18 -37.73 -17.12
CA VAL A 14 -10.07 -36.90 -16.63
C VAL A 14 -10.52 -35.59 -15.98
N ASP A 15 -11.70 -35.09 -16.37
CA ASP A 15 -12.23 -33.79 -15.95
C ASP A 15 -13.39 -33.91 -14.95
N VAL A 16 -13.55 -35.06 -14.28
CA VAL A 16 -14.59 -35.27 -13.27
C VAL A 16 -14.47 -34.24 -12.16
N GLN A 17 -15.55 -33.53 -11.88
CA GLN A 17 -15.59 -32.50 -10.86
C GLN A 17 -15.98 -33.09 -9.51
N ASP A 18 -15.32 -32.63 -8.44
CA ASP A 18 -15.78 -32.88 -7.07
C ASP A 18 -17.00 -32.00 -6.72
N LYS A 19 -17.45 -32.06 -5.46
CA LYS A 19 -18.62 -31.31 -4.97
C LYS A 19 -18.45 -29.78 -4.96
N TRP A 20 -17.27 -29.27 -5.31
CA TRP A 20 -16.96 -27.84 -5.43
C TRP A 20 -16.59 -27.47 -6.87
N GLY A 21 -16.88 -28.35 -7.84
CA GLY A 21 -16.56 -28.13 -9.24
C GLY A 21 -15.09 -28.33 -9.59
N ASN A 22 -14.23 -28.76 -8.65
CA ASN A 22 -12.81 -28.91 -8.92
C ASN A 22 -12.54 -30.18 -9.73
N THR A 23 -11.92 -30.03 -10.90
CA THR A 23 -11.35 -31.14 -11.65
C THR A 23 -10.06 -31.66 -11.00
N PRO A 24 -9.56 -32.85 -11.35
CA PRO A 24 -8.25 -33.33 -10.88
C PRO A 24 -7.11 -32.35 -11.20
N LEU A 25 -7.24 -31.55 -12.25
CA LEU A 25 -6.26 -30.52 -12.61
C LEU A 25 -6.27 -29.36 -11.61
N HIS A 26 -7.43 -28.93 -11.12
CA HIS A 26 -7.53 -27.94 -10.04
C HIS A 26 -6.83 -28.43 -8.77
N LEU A 27 -7.04 -29.70 -8.39
CA LEU A 27 -6.48 -30.30 -7.18
C LEU A 27 -4.99 -30.63 -7.30
N ALA A 28 -4.49 -30.83 -8.53
CA ALA A 28 -3.07 -31.10 -8.77
C ALA A 28 -2.20 -29.87 -8.55
N VAL A 29 -2.73 -28.67 -8.82
CA VAL A 29 -2.01 -27.40 -8.66
C VAL A 29 -1.57 -27.18 -7.21
N PRO A 30 -2.44 -27.08 -6.18
CA PRO A 30 -2.05 -26.78 -4.79
C PRO A 30 -1.31 -27.92 -4.07
N SER A 31 -1.05 -29.06 -4.72
CA SER A 31 -0.45 -30.22 -4.09
C SER A 31 1.00 -29.97 -3.63
N LEU A 32 1.32 -30.38 -2.41
CA LEU A 32 2.66 -30.31 -1.82
C LEU A 32 3.66 -31.32 -2.44
N ALA A 33 3.17 -32.39 -3.07
CA ALA A 33 3.99 -33.44 -3.64
C ALA A 33 4.02 -33.36 -5.18
N ASN A 34 5.05 -32.71 -5.71
CA ASN A 34 5.39 -32.61 -7.14
C ASN A 34 4.21 -32.16 -8.04
N PRO A 35 3.69 -30.93 -7.86
CA PRO A 35 2.56 -30.40 -8.63
C PRO A 35 2.86 -30.38 -10.13
N LYS A 36 4.10 -30.09 -10.51
CA LYS A 36 4.57 -30.07 -11.90
C LYS A 36 4.33 -31.39 -12.62
N ALA A 37 4.80 -32.52 -12.06
CA ALA A 37 4.63 -33.82 -12.70
C ALA A 37 3.15 -34.24 -12.82
N ARG A 38 2.34 -33.90 -11.81
CA ARG A 38 0.90 -34.21 -11.80
C ARG A 38 0.15 -33.42 -12.88
N VAL A 39 0.40 -32.12 -12.94
CA VAL A 39 -0.18 -31.23 -13.97
C VAL A 39 0.25 -31.68 -15.37
N GLN A 40 1.53 -31.99 -15.58
CA GLN A 40 2.01 -32.53 -16.87
C GLN A 40 1.27 -33.80 -17.27
N ALA A 41 1.15 -34.77 -16.34
CA ALA A 41 0.49 -36.03 -16.61
C ALA A 41 -0.98 -35.83 -16.99
N LEU A 42 -1.70 -34.98 -16.25
CA LEU A 42 -3.12 -34.68 -16.49
C LEU A 42 -3.34 -34.00 -17.85
N LEU A 43 -2.55 -32.97 -18.18
CA LEU A 43 -2.65 -32.30 -19.47
C LEU A 43 -2.30 -33.25 -20.63
N THR A 44 -1.29 -34.12 -20.47
CA THR A 44 -0.87 -35.08 -21.51
C THR A 44 -1.94 -36.14 -21.81
N ILE A 45 -2.81 -36.47 -20.84
CA ILE A 45 -3.94 -37.38 -21.04
C ILE A 45 -5.21 -36.64 -21.50
N GLY A 46 -5.15 -35.32 -21.69
CA GLY A 46 -6.24 -34.53 -22.27
C GLY A 46 -7.11 -33.75 -21.29
N ALA A 47 -6.69 -33.59 -20.02
CA ALA A 47 -7.40 -32.74 -19.06
C ALA A 47 -7.61 -31.34 -19.63
N ASN A 48 -8.82 -30.79 -19.53
CA ASN A 48 -9.12 -29.47 -20.07
C ASN A 48 -8.52 -28.36 -19.16
N PRO A 49 -7.57 -27.54 -19.65
CA PRO A 49 -6.90 -26.51 -18.85
C PRO A 49 -7.81 -25.31 -18.50
N ASN A 50 -9.01 -25.25 -19.08
CA ASN A 50 -9.90 -24.09 -19.02
C ASN A 50 -11.22 -24.33 -18.28
N LEU A 51 -11.44 -25.52 -17.73
CA LEU A 51 -12.65 -25.76 -16.93
C LEU A 51 -12.59 -24.91 -15.67
N ALA A 52 -13.71 -24.25 -15.37
CA ALA A 52 -13.88 -23.51 -14.13
C ALA A 52 -14.54 -24.40 -13.07
N ASN A 53 -14.16 -24.21 -11.82
CA ASN A 53 -14.87 -24.79 -10.68
C ASN A 53 -16.10 -23.95 -10.30
N ASP A 54 -16.78 -24.31 -9.21
CA ASP A 54 -18.02 -23.63 -8.80
C ASP A 54 -17.79 -22.17 -8.40
N GLU A 55 -16.55 -21.74 -8.15
CA GLU A 55 -16.15 -20.34 -7.88
C GLU A 55 -15.73 -19.58 -9.15
N GLY A 56 -15.87 -20.20 -10.32
CA GLY A 56 -15.41 -19.64 -11.60
C GLY A 56 -13.88 -19.72 -11.77
N LEU A 57 -13.15 -20.32 -10.83
CA LEU A 57 -11.69 -20.43 -10.90
C LEU A 57 -11.30 -21.52 -11.88
N THR A 58 -10.50 -21.17 -12.88
CA THR A 58 -9.79 -22.14 -13.73
C THR A 58 -8.49 -22.59 -13.06
N PRO A 59 -7.82 -23.67 -13.54
CA PRO A 59 -6.48 -24.03 -13.07
C PRO A 59 -5.50 -22.85 -13.12
N MET A 60 -5.61 -21.98 -14.13
CA MET A 60 -4.74 -20.82 -14.26
C MET A 60 -4.95 -19.80 -13.12
N HIS A 61 -6.18 -19.57 -12.67
CA HIS A 61 -6.46 -18.74 -11.50
C HIS A 61 -5.78 -19.29 -10.23
N ILE A 62 -5.82 -20.61 -10.04
CA ILE A 62 -5.20 -21.27 -8.88
C ILE A 62 -3.68 -21.13 -8.97
N ILE A 63 -3.08 -21.29 -10.16
CA ILE A 63 -1.63 -21.11 -10.33
C ILE A 63 -1.23 -19.67 -9.99
N SER A 64 -1.98 -18.67 -10.46
CA SER A 64 -1.70 -17.24 -10.20
C SER A 64 -1.78 -16.83 -8.72
N LYS A 65 -2.50 -17.60 -7.89
CA LYS A 65 -2.55 -17.40 -6.44
C LYS A 65 -1.37 -18.01 -5.69
N ARG A 66 -0.51 -18.80 -6.35
CA ARG A 66 0.63 -19.46 -5.69
C ARG A 66 1.80 -18.50 -5.54
N HIS A 67 2.46 -18.57 -4.39
CA HIS A 67 3.75 -17.90 -4.16
C HIS A 67 4.90 -18.91 -4.29
N CYS A 68 5.02 -19.58 -5.44
CA CYS A 68 5.98 -20.67 -5.61
C CYS A 68 6.65 -20.62 -6.99
N ASN A 69 7.99 -20.51 -6.99
CA ASN A 69 8.80 -20.62 -8.20
C ASN A 69 9.25 -22.07 -8.42
N ASP A 70 8.31 -22.97 -8.71
CA ASP A 70 8.54 -24.40 -8.95
C ASP A 70 8.58 -24.76 -10.45
N GLY A 71 8.53 -23.74 -11.32
CA GLY A 71 8.47 -23.91 -12.78
C GLY A 71 7.15 -24.51 -13.28
N LEU A 72 6.11 -24.56 -12.44
CA LEU A 72 4.78 -25.06 -12.82
C LEU A 72 4.19 -24.27 -13.98
N TRP A 73 4.36 -22.93 -13.97
CA TRP A 73 3.86 -22.04 -15.03
C TRP A 73 4.38 -22.44 -16.42
N ASN A 74 5.71 -22.50 -16.56
CA ASN A 74 6.39 -22.89 -17.79
C ASN A 74 5.97 -24.29 -18.25
N SER A 75 5.80 -25.20 -17.30
CA SER A 75 5.37 -26.56 -17.57
C SER A 75 3.93 -26.61 -18.09
N PHE A 76 3.01 -25.90 -17.43
CA PHE A 76 1.60 -25.86 -17.80
C PHE A 76 1.45 -25.33 -19.23
N TRP A 77 2.12 -24.22 -19.55
CA TRP A 77 2.07 -23.62 -20.88
C TRP A 77 2.66 -24.53 -21.94
N LYS A 78 3.85 -25.10 -21.69
CA LYS A 78 4.53 -26.01 -22.61
C LYS A 78 3.66 -27.21 -22.97
N VAL A 79 3.07 -27.88 -21.98
CA VAL A 79 2.26 -29.08 -22.23
C VAL A 79 0.94 -28.70 -22.91
N SER A 80 0.27 -27.63 -22.46
CA SER A 80 -0.98 -27.17 -23.09
C SER A 80 -0.78 -26.83 -24.57
N GLY A 81 0.34 -26.15 -24.91
CA GLY A 81 0.72 -25.87 -26.30
C GLY A 81 1.01 -27.14 -27.12
N GLN A 82 1.75 -28.10 -26.55
CA GLN A 82 1.99 -29.41 -27.20
C GLN A 82 0.70 -30.19 -27.47
N MET A 83 -0.26 -30.10 -26.55
CA MET A 83 -1.56 -30.75 -26.66
C MET A 83 -2.56 -29.94 -27.52
N LYS A 84 -2.15 -28.80 -28.08
CA LYS A 84 -2.99 -27.86 -28.84
C LYS A 84 -4.25 -27.42 -28.07
N GLN A 85 -4.13 -27.28 -26.75
CA GLN A 85 -5.18 -26.79 -25.87
C GLN A 85 -4.84 -25.35 -25.46
N PRO A 86 -5.37 -24.31 -26.16
CA PRO A 86 -5.06 -22.93 -25.83
C PRO A 86 -5.61 -22.59 -24.45
N VAL A 87 -4.79 -21.95 -23.62
CA VAL A 87 -5.19 -21.55 -22.27
C VAL A 87 -5.89 -20.19 -22.34
N LYS A 88 -7.09 -20.09 -21.76
CA LYS A 88 -7.88 -18.86 -21.71
C LYS A 88 -7.42 -17.99 -20.53
N LEU A 89 -6.72 -16.91 -20.85
CA LEU A 89 -6.21 -15.95 -19.85
C LEU A 89 -7.26 -14.91 -19.42
N GLU A 90 -8.36 -14.76 -20.17
CA GLU A 90 -9.46 -13.83 -19.85
C GLU A 90 -10.67 -14.52 -19.21
N ALA A 91 -10.51 -15.77 -18.74
CA ALA A 91 -11.53 -16.39 -17.91
C ALA A 91 -11.72 -15.59 -16.63
N ARG A 92 -12.96 -15.52 -16.13
CA ARG A 92 -13.33 -14.73 -14.95
C ARG A 92 -13.85 -15.62 -13.83
N ASP A 93 -13.39 -15.36 -12.61
CA ASP A 93 -14.00 -15.94 -11.41
C ASP A 93 -15.34 -15.27 -11.07
N LYS A 94 -16.00 -15.71 -9.98
CA LYS A 94 -17.27 -15.11 -9.51
C LYS A 94 -17.22 -13.61 -9.20
N LEU A 95 -16.04 -13.06 -8.95
CA LEU A 95 -15.83 -11.63 -8.71
C LEU A 95 -15.39 -10.90 -9.98
N GLY A 96 -15.42 -11.58 -11.14
CA GLY A 96 -14.98 -11.03 -12.42
C GLY A 96 -13.46 -10.99 -12.57
N ASN A 97 -12.69 -11.48 -11.59
CA ASN A 97 -11.24 -11.40 -11.64
C ASN A 97 -10.71 -12.37 -12.69
N THR A 98 -9.81 -11.87 -13.53
CA THR A 98 -8.97 -12.72 -14.39
C THR A 98 -7.77 -13.26 -13.59
N PRO A 99 -7.03 -14.28 -14.09
CA PRO A 99 -5.78 -14.72 -13.48
C PRO A 99 -4.77 -13.58 -13.25
N LEU A 100 -4.77 -12.54 -14.10
CA LEU A 100 -3.88 -11.38 -13.93
C LEU A 100 -4.25 -10.52 -12.72
N HIS A 101 -5.54 -10.39 -12.39
CA HIS A 101 -5.97 -9.74 -11.15
C HIS A 101 -5.47 -10.52 -9.92
N LEU A 102 -5.55 -11.85 -9.97
CA LEU A 102 -5.09 -12.69 -8.87
C LEU A 102 -3.58 -12.68 -8.71
N ALA A 103 -2.81 -12.64 -9.81
CA ALA A 103 -1.36 -12.47 -9.77
C ALA A 103 -0.95 -11.09 -9.21
N ALA A 104 -1.70 -10.04 -9.56
CA ALA A 104 -1.54 -8.71 -8.98
C ALA A 104 -1.81 -8.71 -7.46
N LEU A 105 -2.86 -9.42 -7.02
CA LEU A 105 -3.24 -9.53 -5.61
C LEU A 105 -2.24 -10.36 -4.78
N SER A 106 -1.72 -11.45 -5.34
CA SER A 106 -0.72 -12.31 -4.69
C SER A 106 0.68 -11.71 -4.73
N PHE A 107 0.89 -10.63 -5.48
CA PHE A 107 2.22 -10.06 -5.71
C PHE A 107 3.24 -11.07 -6.29
N ASP A 108 2.76 -12.10 -6.97
CA ASP A 108 3.63 -13.07 -7.62
C ASP A 108 4.13 -12.51 -8.95
N PHE A 109 5.32 -11.92 -8.90
CA PHE A 109 6.01 -11.32 -10.03
C PHE A 109 6.16 -12.29 -11.21
N MET A 110 6.40 -13.58 -10.93
CA MET A 110 6.57 -14.59 -11.98
C MET A 110 5.26 -14.87 -12.71
N SER A 111 4.16 -15.09 -11.97
CA SER A 111 2.85 -15.27 -12.58
C SER A 111 2.40 -14.02 -13.33
N LEU A 112 2.62 -12.84 -12.77
CA LEU A 112 2.25 -11.56 -13.39
C LEU A 112 3.00 -11.33 -14.71
N GLU A 113 4.32 -11.44 -14.72
CA GLU A 113 5.12 -11.28 -15.94
C GLU A 113 4.75 -12.35 -16.98
N SER A 114 4.61 -13.60 -16.54
CA SER A 114 4.29 -14.70 -17.45
C SER A 114 2.91 -14.54 -18.07
N LEU A 115 1.89 -14.09 -17.32
CA LEU A 115 0.57 -13.80 -17.86
C LEU A 115 0.62 -12.70 -18.93
N LEU A 116 1.31 -11.59 -18.63
CA LEU A 116 1.45 -10.48 -19.58
C LEU A 116 2.17 -10.91 -20.86
N ARG A 117 3.28 -11.65 -20.75
CA ARG A 117 4.04 -12.15 -21.91
C ARG A 117 3.28 -13.18 -22.73
N ASN A 118 2.29 -13.87 -22.15
CA ASN A 118 1.41 -14.81 -22.85
C ASN A 118 0.08 -14.17 -23.32
N GLY A 119 -0.04 -12.84 -23.24
CA GLY A 119 -1.13 -12.09 -23.87
C GLY A 119 -2.29 -11.70 -22.96
N ALA A 120 -2.24 -11.94 -21.65
CA ALA A 120 -3.29 -11.52 -20.71
C ALA A 120 -3.52 -10.00 -20.79
N ASP A 121 -4.76 -9.53 -20.89
CA ASP A 121 -5.08 -8.10 -21.02
C ASP A 121 -4.76 -7.30 -19.74
N PRO A 122 -3.80 -6.35 -19.76
CA PRO A 122 -3.51 -5.49 -18.60
C PRO A 122 -4.67 -4.55 -18.24
N ASN A 123 -5.66 -4.41 -19.13
CA ASN A 123 -6.79 -3.50 -18.98
C ASN A 123 -8.12 -4.21 -18.72
N SER A 124 -8.13 -5.54 -18.57
CA SER A 124 -9.32 -6.30 -18.20
C SER A 124 -9.90 -5.77 -16.88
N VAL A 125 -11.22 -5.67 -16.80
CA VAL A 125 -11.92 -5.20 -15.59
C VAL A 125 -12.67 -6.35 -14.92
N ASN A 126 -12.68 -6.35 -13.58
CA ASN A 126 -13.50 -7.25 -12.76
C ASN A 126 -14.90 -6.66 -12.50
N GLU A 127 -15.72 -7.32 -11.67
CA GLU A 127 -17.09 -6.86 -11.37
C GLU A 127 -17.13 -5.51 -10.62
N GLU A 128 -16.04 -5.13 -9.94
CA GLU A 128 -15.89 -3.80 -9.31
C GLU A 128 -15.41 -2.72 -10.30
N GLY A 129 -15.24 -3.05 -11.58
CA GLY A 129 -14.65 -2.16 -12.58
C GLY A 129 -13.13 -1.98 -12.42
N GLN A 130 -12.49 -2.72 -11.52
CA GLN A 130 -11.06 -2.60 -11.24
C GLN A 130 -10.25 -3.32 -12.31
N THR A 131 -9.20 -2.66 -12.79
CA THR A 131 -8.14 -3.29 -13.59
C THR A 131 -7.09 -3.95 -12.69
N PRO A 132 -6.18 -4.81 -13.21
CA PRO A 132 -5.04 -5.30 -12.45
C PRO A 132 -4.21 -4.18 -11.82
N LEU A 133 -4.11 -3.02 -12.48
CA LEU A 133 -3.39 -1.85 -11.94
C LEU A 133 -4.07 -1.27 -10.70
N HIS A 134 -5.41 -1.29 -10.60
CA HIS A 134 -6.12 -0.91 -9.37
C HIS A 134 -5.75 -1.84 -8.22
N ILE A 135 -5.72 -3.16 -8.47
CA ILE A 135 -5.33 -4.16 -7.46
C ILE A 135 -3.88 -3.92 -7.00
N ILE A 136 -2.96 -3.63 -7.93
CA ILE A 136 -1.57 -3.28 -7.61
C ILE A 136 -1.54 -2.00 -6.75
N ALA A 137 -2.29 -0.96 -7.11
CA ALA A 137 -2.32 0.31 -6.40
C ALA A 137 -3.01 0.25 -5.03
N LYS A 138 -3.91 -0.71 -4.80
CA LYS A 138 -4.66 -0.89 -3.54
C LYS A 138 -3.94 -1.71 -2.48
N ASN A 139 -2.90 -2.47 -2.83
CA ASN A 139 -2.28 -3.43 -1.91
C ASN A 139 -0.82 -3.06 -1.61
N ASP A 140 -0.41 -3.24 -0.35
CA ASP A 140 0.95 -2.91 0.12
C ASP A 140 1.88 -4.12 -0.04
N ASP A 141 2.83 -4.06 -0.98
CA ASP A 141 3.81 -5.10 -1.28
C ASP A 141 5.14 -4.92 -0.54
N ARG A 142 5.20 -4.12 0.54
CA ARG A 142 6.43 -3.82 1.32
C ARG A 142 7.27 -4.99 1.82
N PHE A 143 6.77 -6.22 1.78
CA PHE A 143 7.52 -7.42 2.17
C PHE A 143 8.10 -8.16 0.95
N ASN A 144 7.83 -7.69 -0.26
CA ASN A 144 8.31 -8.28 -1.51
C ASN A 144 9.60 -7.58 -1.95
N ILE A 145 10.51 -8.39 -2.49
CA ILE A 145 11.84 -7.93 -2.94
C ILE A 145 11.72 -7.09 -4.22
N CYS A 146 10.69 -7.32 -5.03
CA CYS A 146 10.44 -6.65 -6.30
C CYS A 146 9.14 -5.87 -6.25
N ASN A 147 9.18 -4.62 -6.72
CA ASN A 147 7.98 -3.79 -6.85
C ASN A 147 7.14 -4.27 -8.04
N VAL A 148 5.92 -4.73 -7.76
CA VAL A 148 5.04 -5.32 -8.77
C VAL A 148 4.57 -4.28 -9.78
N ALA A 149 4.38 -3.02 -9.36
CA ALA A 149 4.00 -1.95 -10.27
C ALA A 149 5.09 -1.67 -11.31
N SER A 150 6.36 -1.61 -10.89
CA SER A 150 7.48 -1.41 -11.81
C SER A 150 7.57 -2.54 -12.85
N LEU A 151 7.39 -3.79 -12.42
CA LEU A 151 7.38 -4.94 -13.33
C LEU A 151 6.21 -4.85 -14.32
N PHE A 152 5.01 -4.57 -13.82
CA PHE A 152 3.80 -4.45 -14.65
C PHE A 152 3.98 -3.43 -15.78
N PHE A 153 4.46 -2.22 -15.47
CA PHE A 153 4.71 -1.20 -16.48
C PHE A 153 5.85 -1.57 -17.43
N LYS A 154 6.98 -2.06 -16.90
CA LYS A 154 8.12 -2.48 -17.70
C LYS A 154 7.74 -3.56 -18.71
N THR A 155 7.06 -4.61 -18.27
CA THR A 155 6.64 -5.71 -19.14
C THR A 155 5.64 -5.24 -20.20
N ASN A 156 4.65 -4.41 -19.85
CA ASN A 156 3.72 -3.88 -20.86
C ASN A 156 4.41 -2.96 -21.88
N LYS A 157 5.37 -2.14 -21.45
CA LYS A 157 6.19 -1.31 -22.33
C LYS A 157 7.04 -2.14 -23.29
N GLU A 158 7.70 -3.18 -22.80
CA GLU A 158 8.48 -4.13 -23.63
C GLU A 158 7.60 -4.82 -24.67
N LEU A 159 6.34 -5.12 -24.33
CA LEU A 159 5.38 -5.76 -25.22
C LEU A 159 4.66 -4.76 -26.16
N GLY A 160 4.96 -3.46 -26.07
CA GLY A 160 4.27 -2.42 -26.85
C GLY A 160 2.78 -2.27 -26.53
N ARG A 161 2.36 -2.62 -25.30
CA ARG A 161 0.96 -2.60 -24.88
C ARG A 161 0.64 -1.35 -24.09
N GLN A 162 -0.45 -0.69 -24.47
CA GLN A 162 -0.94 0.49 -23.77
C GLN A 162 -1.69 0.08 -22.50
N VAL A 163 -1.25 0.62 -21.36
CA VAL A 163 -1.95 0.50 -20.07
C VAL A 163 -2.88 1.71 -19.93
N ARG A 164 -4.15 1.47 -19.61
CA ARG A 164 -5.13 2.51 -19.25
C ARG A 164 -4.87 2.97 -17.82
N ILE A 165 -3.85 3.79 -17.65
CA ILE A 165 -3.31 4.19 -16.33
C ILE A 165 -4.34 4.93 -15.46
N ASP A 166 -5.20 5.75 -16.08
CA ASP A 166 -6.26 6.52 -15.42
C ASP A 166 -7.65 5.89 -15.58
N ALA A 167 -7.73 4.57 -15.81
CA ALA A 167 -9.00 3.86 -15.80
C ALA A 167 -9.73 4.09 -14.46
N LYS A 168 -11.05 4.22 -14.49
CA LYS A 168 -11.87 4.41 -13.29
C LYS A 168 -12.61 3.12 -12.95
N ASP A 169 -12.60 2.75 -11.68
CA ASP A 169 -13.44 1.67 -11.14
C ASP A 169 -14.93 2.10 -11.04
N ASN A 170 -15.80 1.21 -10.56
CA ASN A 170 -17.23 1.51 -10.44
C ASN A 170 -17.55 2.64 -9.44
N LEU A 171 -16.60 3.00 -8.57
CA LEU A 171 -16.71 4.14 -7.65
C LEU A 171 -16.06 5.41 -8.23
N GLY A 172 -15.62 5.38 -9.48
CA GLY A 172 -15.00 6.51 -10.17
C GLY A 172 -13.52 6.72 -9.82
N ARG A 173 -12.89 5.77 -9.14
CA ARG A 173 -11.53 5.89 -8.58
C ARG A 173 -10.48 5.50 -9.60
N THR A 174 -9.42 6.28 -9.73
CA THR A 174 -8.23 5.90 -10.50
C THR A 174 -7.26 5.06 -9.66
N PRO A 175 -6.33 4.31 -10.27
CA PRO A 175 -5.23 3.68 -9.56
C PRO A 175 -4.39 4.66 -8.74
N LEU A 176 -4.17 5.88 -9.23
CA LEU A 176 -3.44 6.91 -8.49
C LEU A 176 -4.17 7.31 -7.20
N GLN A 177 -5.49 7.50 -7.25
CA GLN A 177 -6.30 7.77 -6.06
C GLN A 177 -6.27 6.61 -5.06
N LEU A 178 -6.30 5.36 -5.54
CA LEU A 178 -6.14 4.19 -4.65
C LEU A 178 -4.76 4.13 -4.01
N ALA A 179 -3.69 4.47 -4.74
CA ALA A 179 -2.34 4.52 -4.19
C ALA A 179 -2.21 5.58 -3.08
N VAL A 180 -2.79 6.77 -3.30
CA VAL A 180 -2.86 7.85 -2.31
C VAL A 180 -3.67 7.42 -1.08
N ALA A 181 -4.87 6.88 -1.27
CA ALA A 181 -5.75 6.43 -0.18
C ALA A 181 -5.14 5.30 0.66
N ASN A 182 -4.35 4.41 0.05
CA ASN A 182 -3.64 3.32 0.74
C ASN A 182 -2.24 3.72 1.22
N LEU A 183 -1.90 5.02 1.12
CA LEU A 183 -0.68 5.65 1.58
C LEU A 183 0.60 5.06 0.93
N LEU A 184 0.61 4.80 -0.37
CA LEU A 184 1.68 4.07 -1.07
C LEU A 184 2.58 5.00 -1.92
N PRO A 185 3.53 5.76 -1.32
CA PRO A 185 4.32 6.76 -2.04
C PRO A 185 5.14 6.18 -3.21
N ASP A 186 5.72 4.99 -3.05
CA ASP A 186 6.46 4.33 -4.14
C ASP A 186 5.58 4.04 -5.36
N LYS A 187 4.29 3.75 -5.15
CA LYS A 187 3.35 3.49 -6.26
C LYS A 187 2.86 4.78 -6.88
N ILE A 188 2.72 5.86 -6.10
CA ILE A 188 2.43 7.20 -6.63
C ILE A 188 3.53 7.60 -7.60
N ASP A 189 4.80 7.51 -7.19
CA ASP A 189 5.93 7.84 -8.07
C ASP A 189 5.92 7.01 -9.36
N ILE A 190 5.74 5.69 -9.25
CA ILE A 190 5.70 4.80 -10.42
C ILE A 190 4.54 5.15 -11.35
N LEU A 191 3.35 5.44 -10.82
CA LEU A 191 2.19 5.81 -11.62
C LEU A 191 2.44 7.13 -12.36
N LEU A 192 2.95 8.15 -11.65
CA LEU A 192 3.26 9.45 -12.23
C LEU A 192 4.40 9.37 -13.26
N ASP A 193 5.44 8.57 -13.00
CA ASP A 193 6.53 8.30 -13.96
C ASP A 193 6.04 7.61 -15.24
N ASN A 194 4.92 6.90 -15.16
CA ASN A 194 4.29 6.23 -16.30
C ASN A 194 3.11 7.02 -16.88
N GLY A 195 2.96 8.29 -16.51
CA GLY A 195 2.04 9.24 -17.14
C GLY A 195 0.62 9.24 -16.57
N ALA A 196 0.43 8.89 -15.30
CA ALA A 196 -0.86 9.11 -14.63
C ALA A 196 -1.17 10.61 -14.58
N ASP A 197 -2.39 10.99 -14.94
CA ASP A 197 -2.78 12.39 -15.07
C ASP A 197 -3.04 13.07 -13.72
N LEU A 198 -2.27 14.10 -13.40
CA LEU A 198 -2.46 14.95 -12.22
C LEU A 198 -3.47 16.09 -12.45
N SER A 199 -3.74 16.48 -13.70
CA SER A 199 -4.63 17.61 -13.97
C SER A 199 -6.10 17.31 -13.67
N SER A 200 -6.53 16.07 -13.93
CA SER A 200 -7.86 15.57 -13.57
C SER A 200 -7.89 14.84 -12.23
N PHE A 201 -6.74 14.69 -11.56
CA PHE A 201 -6.66 14.07 -10.24
C PHE A 201 -7.46 14.90 -9.22
N ARG A 202 -8.09 14.18 -8.30
CA ARG A 202 -8.78 14.71 -7.13
C ARG A 202 -8.30 13.96 -5.92
N PHE A 203 -7.90 14.68 -4.88
CA PHE A 203 -7.48 14.05 -3.64
C PHE A 203 -8.59 13.12 -3.11
N PRO A 204 -8.27 11.89 -2.65
CA PRO A 204 -9.27 10.95 -2.16
C PRO A 204 -10.06 11.51 -0.99
N THR A 205 -11.37 11.24 -0.96
CA THR A 205 -12.23 11.57 0.18
C THR A 205 -11.99 10.61 1.34
N GLU A 206 -12.51 10.95 2.51
CA GLU A 206 -12.42 10.17 3.75
C GLU A 206 -12.79 8.69 3.58
N ASP A 207 -13.88 8.41 2.86
CA ASP A 207 -14.38 7.04 2.64
C ASP A 207 -13.32 6.11 2.02
N TYR A 208 -12.33 6.68 1.30
CA TYR A 208 -11.30 5.91 0.63
C TYR A 208 -10.20 5.43 1.60
N PHE A 209 -9.96 6.17 2.69
CA PHE A 209 -8.94 5.84 3.68
C PHE A 209 -9.43 4.79 4.70
N ALA A 210 -10.74 4.61 4.86
CA ALA A 210 -11.35 3.76 5.88
C ALA A 210 -11.26 2.23 5.58
N GLU A 211 -11.11 1.81 4.32
CA GLU A 211 -11.31 0.41 3.90
C GLU A 211 -10.25 -0.60 4.44
N LYS A 212 -9.06 -0.20 4.93
CA LYS A 212 -7.97 -1.17 5.24
C LYS A 212 -7.10 -0.89 6.47
N LEU A 213 -7.41 0.13 7.26
CA LEU A 213 -6.54 0.60 8.33
C LEU A 213 -6.95 0.07 9.72
N VAL A 214 -7.07 -1.26 9.90
CA VAL A 214 -7.43 -1.87 11.21
C VAL A 214 -6.20 -2.42 11.95
N PRO A 215 -5.88 -1.94 13.17
CA PRO A 215 -4.76 -2.45 13.96
C PRO A 215 -5.12 -3.75 14.72
N TYR A 216 -4.34 -4.81 14.54
CA TYR A 216 -4.42 -6.02 15.36
C TYR A 216 -3.40 -5.90 16.51
N GLN A 217 -3.77 -5.74 17.78
CA GLN A 217 -2.90 -5.61 18.99
C GLN A 217 -2.26 -4.23 19.29
N ARG A 218 -1.97 -3.92 20.57
CA ARG A 218 -1.52 -2.60 21.08
C ARG A 218 -0.11 -2.17 20.61
N GLU A 219 0.88 -3.07 20.59
CA GLU A 219 2.21 -2.75 20.03
C GLU A 219 2.18 -2.55 18.51
N ARG A 220 1.26 -3.26 17.83
CA ARG A 220 0.97 -3.01 16.43
C ARG A 220 0.26 -1.65 16.26
N ARG A 221 -0.61 -1.23 17.18
CA ARG A 221 -1.29 0.10 17.18
C ARG A 221 -0.32 1.29 17.18
N LEU A 222 0.77 1.26 17.96
CA LEU A 222 1.75 2.38 17.96
C LEU A 222 2.60 2.41 16.70
N ASN A 223 3.07 1.25 16.23
CA ASN A 223 3.78 1.16 14.94
C ASN A 223 2.87 1.55 13.78
N PHE A 224 1.57 1.32 13.93
CA PHE A 224 0.55 1.68 12.99
C PHE A 224 0.31 3.20 12.94
N LYS A 225 0.19 3.87 14.10
CA LYS A 225 0.10 5.34 14.21
C LYS A 225 1.27 6.04 13.49
N MET A 226 2.51 5.67 13.85
CA MET A 226 3.71 6.22 13.19
C MET A 226 3.69 6.01 11.68
N ARG A 227 3.33 4.80 11.24
CA ARG A 227 3.30 4.44 9.82
C ARG A 227 2.26 5.23 9.05
N ILE A 228 1.10 5.52 9.62
CA ILE A 228 0.10 6.37 8.97
C ILE A 228 0.64 7.78 8.83
N ALA A 229 1.08 8.39 9.94
CA ALA A 229 1.56 9.75 9.94
C ALA A 229 2.70 9.95 8.93
N SER A 230 3.70 9.08 8.95
CA SER A 230 4.84 9.19 8.03
C SER A 230 4.49 8.92 6.56
N ARG A 231 3.59 7.96 6.29
CA ARG A 231 3.22 7.64 4.91
C ARG A 231 2.31 8.70 4.32
N LEU A 232 1.39 9.24 5.11
CA LEU A 232 0.54 10.33 4.69
C LEU A 232 1.34 11.59 4.38
N MET A 233 2.30 11.97 5.25
CA MET A 233 3.19 13.09 4.95
C MET A 233 4.03 12.85 3.69
N ALA A 234 4.50 11.62 3.45
CA ALA A 234 5.24 11.31 2.22
C ALA A 234 4.37 11.29 0.96
N VAL A 235 3.09 10.97 1.09
CA VAL A 235 2.13 11.04 -0.01
C VAL A 235 1.90 12.50 -0.40
N VAL A 236 1.68 13.36 0.58
CA VAL A 236 1.56 14.82 0.38
C VAL A 236 2.82 15.36 -0.31
N GLU A 237 4.00 15.10 0.26
CA GLU A 237 5.29 15.51 -0.30
C GLU A 237 5.49 14.99 -1.73
N CYS A 238 5.13 13.73 -2.00
CA CYS A 238 5.25 13.14 -3.34
C CYS A 238 4.36 13.85 -4.36
N LEU A 239 3.12 14.18 -3.99
CA LEU A 239 2.18 14.90 -4.85
C LEU A 239 2.66 16.34 -5.11
N GLU A 240 3.05 17.07 -4.06
CA GLU A 240 3.54 18.46 -4.18
C GLU A 240 4.81 18.55 -5.03
N ASN A 241 5.77 17.64 -4.83
CA ASN A 241 6.99 17.57 -5.64
C ASN A 241 6.72 17.29 -7.13
N ARG A 242 5.52 16.81 -7.45
CA ARG A 242 5.07 16.50 -8.81
C ARG A 242 4.14 17.59 -9.37
N GLY A 243 3.99 18.70 -8.65
CA GLY A 243 3.23 19.87 -9.06
C GLY A 243 1.74 19.81 -8.71
N TYR A 244 1.31 18.90 -7.84
CA TYR A 244 -0.04 18.94 -7.30
C TYR A 244 -0.12 19.98 -6.17
N GLU A 245 -0.97 20.98 -6.32
CA GLU A 245 -1.24 21.98 -5.30
C GLU A 245 -2.43 21.53 -4.46
N LEU A 246 -2.20 21.22 -3.18
CA LEU A 246 -3.28 20.91 -2.25
C LEU A 246 -4.13 22.16 -2.02
N ASP A 247 -5.42 21.97 -1.87
CA ASP A 247 -6.34 23.00 -1.39
C ASP A 247 -6.72 22.80 0.10
N GLN A 248 -7.55 23.70 0.63
CA GLN A 248 -7.98 23.63 2.03
C GLN A 248 -8.81 22.37 2.34
N SER A 249 -9.57 21.85 1.38
CA SER A 249 -10.36 20.63 1.54
C SER A 249 -9.47 19.39 1.59
N ASP A 250 -8.45 19.33 0.73
CA ASP A 250 -7.42 18.29 0.76
C ASP A 250 -6.69 18.29 2.09
N ALA A 251 -6.29 19.48 2.55
CA ALA A 251 -5.61 19.65 3.83
C ALA A 251 -6.46 19.19 5.01
N LEU A 252 -7.74 19.56 5.03
CA LEU A 252 -8.67 19.08 6.06
C LEU A 252 -8.86 17.57 6.01
N THR A 253 -8.89 16.97 4.83
CA THR A 253 -8.95 15.51 4.70
C THR A 253 -7.72 14.85 5.32
N VAL A 254 -6.52 15.37 5.04
CA VAL A 254 -5.27 14.93 5.67
C VAL A 254 -5.35 15.08 7.20
N MET A 255 -5.75 16.24 7.70
CA MET A 255 -5.85 16.50 9.15
C MET A 255 -6.88 15.59 9.83
N LYS A 256 -7.99 15.30 9.15
CA LYS A 256 -9.02 14.40 9.66
C LYS A 256 -8.52 12.96 9.76
N VAL A 257 -7.74 12.47 8.78
CA VAL A 257 -7.07 11.16 8.89
C VAL A 257 -6.17 11.09 10.14
N PHE A 258 -5.50 12.20 10.51
CA PHE A 258 -4.77 12.28 11.78
C PHE A 258 -5.70 12.20 13.00
N ALA A 259 -6.85 12.87 12.96
CA ALA A 259 -7.86 12.84 14.01
C ALA A 259 -8.41 11.42 14.24
N ASP A 260 -8.87 10.77 13.16
CA ASP A 260 -9.55 9.46 13.20
C ASP A 260 -8.63 8.33 13.68
N HIS A 261 -7.32 8.50 13.46
CA HIS A 261 -6.29 7.58 13.94
C HIS A 261 -5.69 7.99 15.29
N GLU A 262 -6.31 8.95 16.00
CA GLU A 262 -5.92 9.42 17.32
C GLU A 262 -4.44 9.87 17.37
N LEU A 263 -3.95 10.49 16.29
CA LEU A 263 -2.58 10.96 16.19
C LEU A 263 -2.36 12.27 16.97
N PHE A 264 -3.44 12.94 17.39
CA PHE A 264 -3.42 14.10 18.27
C PHE A 264 -3.39 13.78 19.76
N GLU A 265 -3.56 12.50 20.15
CA GLU A 265 -3.68 12.13 21.56
C GLU A 265 -2.48 12.64 22.36
N LYS A 266 -2.79 13.32 23.47
CA LYS A 266 -1.78 13.82 24.40
C LYS A 266 -0.95 12.64 24.93
N SER A 267 0.34 12.63 24.58
CA SER A 267 1.35 12.31 25.58
C SER A 267 1.36 13.45 26.60
N ALA A 268 0.31 13.52 27.44
CA ALA A 268 0.35 14.33 28.64
C ALA A 268 1.55 13.82 29.40
N ASN A 269 2.62 14.61 29.41
CA ASN A 269 3.96 14.28 29.89
C ASN A 269 4.95 13.70 28.87
N PHE A 270 5.09 14.15 27.60
CA PHE A 270 6.32 13.76 26.86
C PHE A 270 7.53 14.28 27.66
N GLU A 271 7.55 15.57 27.97
CA GLU A 271 8.61 16.18 28.77
C GLU A 271 8.70 15.59 30.18
N LYS A 272 7.58 15.33 30.87
CA LYS A 272 7.63 14.72 32.22
C LYS A 272 7.97 13.21 32.18
N CYS A 273 7.63 12.48 31.11
CA CYS A 273 8.08 11.11 30.90
C CYS A 273 9.54 11.05 30.44
N TRP A 274 10.03 12.05 29.72
CA TRP A 274 11.40 12.09 29.19
C TRP A 274 12.38 12.71 30.20
N TYR A 275 12.05 13.89 30.72
CA TYR A 275 12.84 14.74 31.62
C TYR A 275 12.38 14.78 33.08
N GLY A 276 11.43 13.93 33.50
CA GLY A 276 10.83 13.98 34.84
C GLY A 276 11.83 14.18 36.00
N ARG A 277 11.34 14.81 37.08
CA ARG A 277 12.04 15.37 38.28
C ARG A 277 13.14 14.53 38.94
N ASP A 278 13.34 13.30 38.51
CA ASP A 278 14.30 12.33 39.04
C ASP A 278 15.49 12.24 38.06
N GLY A 279 16.48 13.14 38.23
CA GLY A 279 17.57 13.39 37.27
C GLY A 279 18.34 12.14 36.82
N GLY A 280 18.42 11.10 37.65
CA GLY A 280 19.05 9.82 37.31
C GLY A 280 18.34 9.02 36.21
N LYS A 281 17.00 9.05 36.15
CA LYS A 281 16.21 8.33 35.12
C LYS A 281 16.25 9.04 33.76
N SER A 282 16.31 10.37 33.76
CA SER A 282 16.47 11.19 32.54
C SER A 282 17.84 10.94 31.88
N VAL A 283 18.92 10.93 32.66
CA VAL A 283 20.28 10.62 32.18
C VAL A 283 20.37 9.20 31.61
N MET A 284 19.72 8.22 32.25
CA MET A 284 19.70 6.83 31.75
C MET A 284 18.95 6.71 30.40
N LYS A 285 17.84 7.43 30.22
CA LYS A 285 17.08 7.48 28.96
C LYS A 285 17.88 8.16 27.84
N ALA A 286 18.52 9.29 28.14
CA ALA A 286 19.41 9.98 27.19
C ALA A 286 20.61 9.10 26.78
N LYS A 287 21.25 8.40 27.73
CA LYS A 287 22.33 7.45 27.42
C LYS A 287 21.87 6.27 26.55
N LYS A 288 20.66 5.74 26.79
CA LYS A 288 20.13 4.60 26.01
C LYS A 288 19.75 5.00 24.58
N THR A 289 19.21 6.21 24.38
CA THR A 289 18.76 6.73 23.08
C THR A 289 19.91 7.27 22.23
N LYS A 290 20.97 7.85 22.84
CA LYS A 290 22.22 8.17 22.14
C LYS A 290 22.96 6.95 21.59
N LYS A 291 22.76 5.77 22.18
CA LYS A 291 23.29 4.49 21.66
C LYS A 291 22.47 3.93 20.50
N ILE A 292 21.30 4.49 20.26
CA ILE A 292 20.41 4.08 19.20
C ILE A 292 20.73 4.93 17.96
N MET A 293 21.53 4.36 17.06
CA MET A 293 21.91 4.95 15.78
C MET A 293 20.85 4.66 14.72
N LEU A 294 20.32 5.69 14.08
CA LEU A 294 19.55 5.60 12.84
C LEU A 294 20.55 5.70 11.68
N LYS A 295 21.21 4.57 11.37
CA LYS A 295 22.42 4.51 10.51
C LYS A 295 22.34 5.29 9.20
N LYS A 296 21.19 5.29 8.52
CA LYS A 296 21.02 6.02 7.26
C LYS A 296 20.69 7.50 7.43
N MET A 297 20.18 7.90 8.59
CA MET A 297 19.95 9.30 8.97
C MET A 297 21.22 9.96 9.52
N GLY A 298 22.24 9.18 9.89
CA GLY A 298 23.42 9.67 10.60
C GLY A 298 23.15 10.22 12.00
N LEU A 299 21.90 10.10 12.49
CA LEU A 299 21.44 10.69 13.75
C LEU A 299 21.16 9.61 14.80
N THR A 300 21.25 9.98 16.07
CA THR A 300 20.73 9.14 17.14
C THR A 300 19.24 9.39 17.34
N LEU A 301 18.53 8.43 17.97
CA LEU A 301 17.15 8.67 18.38
C LEU A 301 17.02 9.87 19.33
N TYR A 302 18.06 10.17 20.11
CA TYR A 302 18.12 11.34 20.96
C TYR A 302 18.12 12.65 20.15
N ASP A 303 18.85 12.67 19.03
CA ASP A 303 18.92 13.84 18.16
C ASP A 303 17.60 14.02 17.41
N LEU A 304 17.04 12.94 16.86
CA LEU A 304 15.76 12.94 16.13
C LEU A 304 14.60 13.53 16.95
N ILE A 305 14.50 13.17 18.23
CA ILE A 305 13.45 13.65 19.14
C ILE A 305 13.55 15.15 19.42
N ARG A 306 14.76 15.71 19.34
CA ARG A 306 15.04 17.12 19.65
C ARG A 306 15.14 18.01 18.41
N LEU A 307 15.05 17.44 17.22
CA LEU A 307 14.99 18.21 16.00
C LEU A 307 13.78 19.12 16.02
N ARG A 308 14.00 20.36 15.58
CA ARG A 308 12.87 21.23 15.26
C ARG A 308 12.17 20.71 14.00
N PRO A 309 10.83 20.86 13.88
CA PRO A 309 10.11 20.48 12.67
C PRO A 309 10.77 21.00 11.39
N GLU A 310 11.24 22.25 11.40
CA GLU A 310 11.88 22.95 10.27
C GLU A 310 13.28 22.41 9.92
N GLU A 311 13.90 21.66 10.84
CA GLU A 311 15.16 20.97 10.60
C GLU A 311 14.90 19.56 10.06
N MET A 312 13.80 18.93 10.47
CA MET A 312 13.46 17.56 10.10
C MET A 312 13.19 17.41 8.59
N THR A 313 12.43 18.33 8.01
CA THR A 313 12.11 18.36 6.57
C THR A 313 13.32 18.67 5.68
N LYS A 314 14.35 19.33 6.22
CA LYS A 314 15.62 19.59 5.52
C LYS A 314 16.59 18.41 5.57
N LEU A 315 16.45 17.54 6.57
CA LEU A 315 17.38 16.46 6.82
C LEU A 315 17.03 15.22 6.00
N ILE A 316 15.74 14.90 5.84
CA ILE A 316 15.27 13.62 5.29
C ILE A 316 13.87 13.81 4.66
N THR A 317 13.65 13.24 3.47
CA THR A 317 12.30 13.17 2.87
C THR A 317 11.39 12.25 3.71
N PHE A 318 10.10 12.53 3.84
CA PHE A 318 9.20 11.64 4.59
C PHE A 318 9.17 10.22 3.99
N LYS A 319 9.44 10.12 2.68
CA LYS A 319 9.66 8.85 1.97
C LYS A 319 10.83 8.04 2.55
N GLU A 320 11.96 8.67 2.83
CA GLU A 320 13.09 8.02 3.49
C GLU A 320 12.73 7.65 4.93
N PHE A 321 12.03 8.52 5.67
CA PHE A 321 11.56 8.22 7.02
C PHE A 321 10.65 6.97 7.08
N ASN A 322 9.80 6.76 6.07
CA ASN A 322 8.90 5.61 5.95
C ASN A 322 9.61 4.25 5.91
N LEU A 323 10.72 4.16 5.18
CA LEU A 323 11.52 2.94 5.06
C LEU A 323 12.14 2.52 6.40
N TYR A 324 12.32 3.47 7.33
CA TYR A 324 12.97 3.23 8.61
C TYR A 324 12.02 3.00 9.77
N SER A 325 10.71 2.78 9.51
CA SER A 325 9.66 2.63 10.53
C SER A 325 10.27 2.17 11.84
N PRO A 326 10.48 3.10 12.79
CA PRO A 326 11.49 2.94 13.82
C PRO A 326 11.14 1.81 14.82
N SER A 327 10.06 1.08 14.59
CA SER A 327 9.61 -0.17 15.19
C SER A 327 10.72 -1.12 15.67
N SER A 328 11.71 -1.51 14.86
CA SER A 328 12.75 -2.46 15.30
C SER A 328 13.68 -1.86 16.36
N VAL A 329 13.86 -0.55 16.30
CA VAL A 329 14.79 0.23 17.11
C VAL A 329 14.10 0.78 18.37
N LEU A 330 12.88 1.28 18.24
CA LEU A 330 12.01 1.79 19.29
C LEU A 330 11.45 0.68 20.18
N ARG A 331 11.35 -0.56 19.69
CA ARG A 331 11.04 -1.75 20.53
C ARG A 331 12.00 -1.91 21.72
N LYS A 332 13.18 -1.29 21.68
CA LYS A 332 14.14 -1.30 22.80
C LYS A 332 13.74 -0.36 23.95
N LEU A 333 12.74 0.50 23.77
CA LEU A 333 12.25 1.44 24.78
C LEU A 333 11.12 0.83 25.64
N PRO A 334 10.99 1.25 26.91
CA PRO A 334 9.83 0.89 27.74
C PRO A 334 8.51 1.39 27.13
N ASN A 335 7.42 0.63 27.25
CA ASN A 335 6.13 0.91 26.59
C ASN A 335 5.58 2.34 26.81
N LYS A 336 5.63 2.87 28.04
CA LYS A 336 5.17 4.26 28.31
C LYS A 336 6.02 5.32 27.61
N LEU A 337 7.33 5.08 27.47
CA LEU A 337 8.25 5.98 26.79
C LEU A 337 8.08 5.87 25.27
N LEU A 338 7.86 4.64 24.78
CA LEU A 338 7.61 4.33 23.38
C LEU A 338 6.39 5.08 22.84
N GLU A 339 5.26 5.00 23.54
CA GLU A 339 4.00 5.68 23.18
C GLU A 339 4.20 7.20 23.09
N ALA A 340 4.83 7.79 24.11
CA ALA A 340 5.12 9.22 24.13
C ALA A 340 6.06 9.66 23.00
N CYS A 341 7.10 8.86 22.69
CA CYS A 341 8.01 9.16 21.56
C CYS A 341 7.31 9.07 20.21
N VAL A 342 6.45 8.06 20.02
CA VAL A 342 5.74 7.86 18.76
C VAL A 342 4.83 9.05 18.50
N LEU A 343 4.03 9.46 19.48
CA LEU A 343 3.13 10.61 19.34
C LEU A 343 3.90 11.92 19.15
N HIS A 344 5.00 12.13 19.90
CA HIS A 344 5.87 13.29 19.71
C HIS A 344 6.43 13.35 18.29
N LEU A 345 6.95 12.24 17.77
CA LEU A 345 7.48 12.20 16.40
C LEU A 345 6.37 12.38 15.36
N CYS A 346 5.16 11.83 15.56
CA CYS A 346 4.02 12.05 14.67
C CYS A 346 3.61 13.53 14.64
N GLU A 347 3.60 14.20 15.79
CA GLU A 347 3.39 15.65 15.89
C GLU A 347 4.50 16.38 15.12
N THR A 348 5.78 16.07 15.37
CA THR A 348 6.91 16.76 14.74
C THR A 348 6.90 16.64 13.22
N ILE A 349 6.68 15.44 12.66
CA ILE A 349 6.68 15.24 11.19
C ILE A 349 5.52 15.94 10.50
N SER A 350 4.38 16.13 11.17
CA SER A 350 3.20 16.76 10.59
C SER A 350 3.10 18.25 10.91
N ARG A 351 3.90 18.75 11.86
CA ARG A 351 3.79 20.10 12.42
C ARG A 351 3.86 21.21 11.37
N GLU A 352 4.79 21.15 10.43
CA GLU A 352 4.92 22.19 9.40
C GLU A 352 3.68 22.25 8.51
N PHE A 353 3.17 21.10 8.11
CA PHE A 353 1.92 21.00 7.34
C PHE A 353 0.74 21.62 8.09
N PHE A 354 0.56 21.26 9.36
CA PHE A 354 -0.54 21.81 10.16
C PHE A 354 -0.38 23.32 10.38
N ARG A 355 0.85 23.81 10.62
CA ARG A 355 1.12 25.24 10.78
C ARG A 355 0.80 26.02 9.50
N ALA A 356 1.25 25.53 8.35
CA ALA A 356 1.03 26.20 7.07
C ALA A 356 -0.48 26.44 6.82
N TRP A 357 -1.28 25.37 6.93
CA TRP A 357 -2.72 25.43 6.69
C TRP A 357 -3.51 26.18 7.78
N ALA A 358 -3.10 26.06 9.05
CA ALA A 358 -3.72 26.81 10.12
C ALA A 358 -3.41 28.31 10.03
N THR A 359 -2.22 28.71 9.55
CA THR A 359 -1.88 30.12 9.33
C THR A 359 -2.77 30.73 8.25
N ILE A 360 -2.99 30.02 7.14
CA ILE A 360 -3.91 30.46 6.08
C ILE A 360 -5.32 30.64 6.65
N SER A 361 -5.84 29.62 7.35
CA SER A 361 -7.18 29.63 7.94
C SER A 361 -7.34 30.74 9.00
N PHE A 362 -6.33 30.95 9.85
CA PHE A 362 -6.37 31.98 10.89
C PHE A 362 -6.32 33.40 10.32
N LEU A 363 -5.57 33.61 9.23
CA LEU A 363 -5.60 34.88 8.50
C LEU A 363 -7.00 35.15 7.92
N GLY A 364 -7.68 34.12 7.39
CA GLY A 364 -9.07 34.18 6.94
C GLY A 364 -10.03 34.60 8.05
N LEU A 365 -10.02 33.87 9.17
CA LEU A 365 -10.83 34.16 10.37
C LEU A 365 -10.63 35.58 10.93
N THR A 366 -9.39 36.09 10.88
CA THR A 366 -9.07 37.45 11.34
C THR A 366 -9.39 38.52 10.29
N ARG A 367 -9.93 38.12 9.13
CA ARG A 367 -10.18 38.97 7.96
C ARG A 367 -8.94 39.76 7.55
N TYR A 368 -7.77 39.13 7.65
CA TYR A 368 -6.46 39.72 7.35
C TYR A 368 -6.14 41.00 8.16
N ARG A 369 -6.75 41.17 9.34
CA ARG A 369 -6.52 42.35 10.20
C ARG A 369 -5.23 42.28 11.00
N LEU A 370 -4.68 41.08 11.19
CA LEU A 370 -3.41 40.87 11.86
C LEU A 370 -2.30 40.65 10.82
N PRO A 371 -1.09 41.20 11.03
CA PRO A 371 0.07 40.87 10.21
C PRO A 371 0.38 39.37 10.26
N VAL A 372 0.86 38.80 9.15
CA VAL A 372 1.23 37.37 9.04
C VAL A 372 2.15 36.93 10.17
N LEU A 373 3.17 37.73 10.49
CA LEU A 373 4.11 37.43 11.57
C LEU A 373 3.43 37.33 12.95
N CYS A 374 2.40 38.13 13.20
CA CYS A 374 1.62 38.04 14.44
C CYS A 374 0.80 36.74 14.50
N CYS A 375 0.18 36.36 13.38
CA CYS A 375 -0.54 35.10 13.24
C CYS A 375 0.40 33.90 13.46
N GLU A 376 1.57 33.91 12.82
CA GLU A 376 2.59 32.87 12.97
C GLU A 376 3.06 32.71 14.42
N ASN A 377 3.30 33.81 15.13
CA ASN A 377 3.71 33.80 16.55
C ASN A 377 2.62 33.23 17.47
N ILE A 378 1.34 33.49 17.19
CA ILE A 378 0.23 32.93 17.95
C ILE A 378 0.15 31.42 17.72
N ILE A 379 0.19 31.02 16.45
CA ILE A 379 0.07 29.63 15.99
C ILE A 379 1.25 28.76 16.44
N GLU A 380 2.46 29.33 16.55
CA GLU A 380 3.67 28.63 16.94
C GLU A 380 3.52 27.87 18.27
N ASN A 381 2.74 28.42 19.20
CA ASN A 381 2.53 27.87 20.55
C ASN A 381 1.39 26.83 20.63
N LEU A 382 0.61 26.66 19.57
CA LEU A 382 -0.56 25.77 19.54
C LEU A 382 -0.16 24.34 19.15
N LYS A 383 -0.95 23.33 19.50
CA LYS A 383 -0.69 21.92 19.09
C LYS A 383 -1.41 21.59 17.79
N ASN A 384 -1.02 20.53 17.08
CA ASN A 384 -1.70 20.14 15.84
C ASN A 384 -3.21 19.91 16.04
N GLU A 385 -3.65 19.47 17.22
CA GLU A 385 -5.08 19.40 17.58
C GLU A 385 -5.77 20.78 17.54
N ASP A 386 -5.11 21.81 18.08
CA ASP A 386 -5.62 23.18 18.09
C ASP A 386 -5.54 23.79 16.67
N LEU A 387 -4.47 23.50 15.93
CA LEU A 387 -4.29 23.92 14.53
C LEU A 387 -5.39 23.33 13.63
N HIS A 388 -5.70 22.05 13.81
CA HIS A 388 -6.82 21.40 13.12
C HIS A 388 -8.15 22.07 13.43
N ARG A 389 -8.40 22.43 14.70
CA ARG A 389 -9.63 23.15 15.09
C ARG A 389 -9.72 24.53 14.45
N ILE A 390 -8.60 25.24 14.30
CA ILE A 390 -8.56 26.52 13.58
C ILE A 390 -8.98 26.32 12.12
N CYS A 391 -8.42 25.32 11.43
CA CYS A 391 -8.80 25.01 10.05
C CYS A 391 -10.29 24.63 9.91
N LEU A 392 -10.83 23.88 10.88
CA LEU A 392 -12.26 23.54 10.90
C LEU A 392 -13.18 24.74 11.19
N ALA A 393 -12.71 25.73 11.95
CA ALA A 393 -13.51 26.91 12.24
C ALA A 393 -13.68 27.81 11.00
N ASP A 394 -12.63 27.94 10.20
CA ASP A 394 -12.64 28.76 8.97
C ASP A 394 -13.63 28.24 7.92
N THR A 395 -13.86 26.92 7.86
CA THR A 395 -14.87 26.35 6.95
C THR A 395 -16.31 26.54 7.41
N LEU A 396 -16.54 26.74 8.71
CA LEU A 396 -17.86 27.03 9.27
C LEU A 396 -18.25 28.51 9.09
N ASP A 397 -17.29 29.42 9.08
CA ASP A 397 -17.50 30.86 8.82
C ASP A 397 -17.78 31.16 7.33
N ALA A 398 -17.56 30.19 6.44
CA ALA A 398 -17.82 30.28 4.99
C ALA A 398 -19.24 29.86 4.57
N ILE A 399 -20.09 29.43 5.51
CA ILE A 399 -21.51 29.07 5.33
C ILE A 399 -22.38 30.17 5.94
#